data_AF-A0A0E3YB25-F1
#
_entry.id   AF-A0A0E3YB25-F1
#
_cell.length_a   1.000
_cell.length_b   1.000
_cell.length_c   1.000
_cell.angle_alpha   90.00
_cell.angle_beta   90.00
_cell.angle_gamma   90.00
#
_symmetry.space_group_name_H-M   'P 1'
#
loop_
_entity.id
_entity.type
_entity.pdbx_description
1 polymer ?
#
loop_
_entity_poly.entity_id
_entity_poly.type
_entity_poly.pdbx_seq_one_letter_code
_entity_poly.pdbx_strand_id
1 'polypeptide(L)'
;MLKRNIVCPSSDGAKLLKAWLPQHVVDSSIFYLSKSQTLADCHAAPILRENELQLLLIRNAYTYHEELILDMEGDSEEMLSLYSSERRFEVEVVAPALEWMLFETPEIFEAIFRDRATSRLQLIGSYEPDRAIREAGTTVDGIIARLNDKTRELLRATPTAQRILKRITQLDEKPFT
;
A
#
# COMPACT_ATOMS: atom_id res chain seq x y z
N MET A 1 -3.54 21.60 3.65
CA MET A 1 -3.51 21.73 2.18
C MET A 1 -3.31 20.34 1.60
N LEU A 2 -4.06 19.98 0.57
CA LEU A 2 -3.90 18.70 -0.13
C LEU A 2 -2.58 18.74 -0.91
N LYS A 3 -1.82 17.65 -0.85
CA LYS A 3 -0.51 17.52 -1.50
C LYS A 3 -0.50 16.47 -2.60
N ARG A 4 -1.21 15.36 -2.38
CA ARG A 4 -1.04 14.18 -3.23
C ARG A 4 -2.30 13.36 -3.38
N ASN A 5 -2.33 12.61 -4.46
CA ASN A 5 -3.25 11.53 -4.74
C ASN A 5 -2.54 10.20 -4.42
N ILE A 6 -3.23 9.28 -3.76
CA ILE A 6 -2.74 7.91 -3.51
C ILE A 6 -3.73 6.96 -4.17
N VAL A 7 -3.28 6.24 -5.20
CA VAL A 7 -4.07 5.20 -5.86
C VAL A 7 -3.78 3.87 -5.16
N CYS A 8 -4.80 3.32 -4.51
CA CYS A 8 -4.70 2.12 -3.71
C CYS A 8 -5.04 0.86 -4.53
N PRO A 9 -4.41 -0.28 -4.19
CA PRO A 9 -4.60 -1.53 -4.90
C PRO A 9 -6.00 -2.14 -4.70
N SER A 10 -6.64 -1.88 -3.56
CA SER A 10 -7.96 -2.42 -3.22
C SER A 10 -8.67 -1.51 -2.21
N SER A 11 -9.97 -1.74 -1.97
CA SER A 11 -10.71 -1.08 -0.89
C SER A 11 -10.10 -1.37 0.48
N ASP A 12 -9.76 -2.63 0.74
CA ASP A 12 -9.18 -3.05 2.01
C ASP A 12 -7.76 -2.50 2.20
N GLY A 13 -6.96 -2.47 1.13
CA GLY A 13 -5.67 -1.81 1.11
C GLY A 13 -5.78 -0.31 1.42
N ALA A 14 -6.77 0.40 0.85
CA ALA A 14 -7.00 1.81 1.16
C ALA A 14 -7.38 2.05 2.62
N LYS A 15 -8.24 1.19 3.19
CA LYS A 15 -8.60 1.24 4.61
C LYS A 15 -7.39 0.97 5.50
N LEU A 16 -6.60 -0.05 5.16
CA LEU A 16 -5.41 -0.43 5.90
C LEU A 16 -4.38 0.70 5.89
N LEU A 17 -4.08 1.29 4.73
CA LEU A 17 -3.20 2.47 4.60
C LEU A 17 -3.63 3.59 5.54
N LYS A 18 -4.90 3.99 5.48
CA LYS A 18 -5.44 5.07 6.32
C LYS A 18 -5.34 4.76 7.82
N ALA A 19 -5.36 3.49 8.21
CA ALA A 19 -5.36 3.07 9.60
C ALA A 19 -3.99 3.17 10.28
N TRP A 20 -2.89 3.08 9.53
CA TRP A 20 -1.54 3.14 10.07
C TRP A 20 -0.73 4.34 9.59
N LEU A 21 -1.05 4.97 8.44
CA LEU A 21 -0.32 6.15 7.99
C LEU A 21 -0.34 7.26 9.07
N PRO A 22 0.70 8.10 9.16
CA PRO A 22 0.65 9.28 10.01
C PRO A 22 -0.56 10.15 9.66
N GLN A 23 -1.26 10.68 10.67
CA GLN A 23 -2.51 11.41 10.45
C GLN A 23 -2.35 12.58 9.46
N HIS A 24 -1.25 13.32 9.55
CA HIS A 24 -0.96 14.42 8.63
C HIS A 24 -0.81 13.97 7.16
N VAL A 25 -0.36 12.73 6.91
CA VAL A 25 -0.31 12.16 5.56
C VAL A 25 -1.73 11.87 5.07
N VAL A 26 -2.56 11.27 5.91
CA VAL A 26 -3.97 10.98 5.58
C VAL A 26 -4.72 12.28 5.26
N ASP A 27 -4.58 13.30 6.11
CA ASP A 27 -5.28 14.59 5.97
C ASP A 27 -4.81 15.41 4.75
N SER A 28 -3.59 15.15 4.27
CA SER A 28 -3.01 15.84 3.09
C SER A 28 -3.16 15.04 1.79
N SER A 29 -3.83 13.89 1.81
CA SER A 29 -3.92 12.99 0.66
C SER A 29 -5.36 12.72 0.22
N ILE A 30 -5.58 12.64 -1.10
CA ILE A 30 -6.80 12.11 -1.68
C ILE A 30 -6.57 10.65 -2.04
N PHE A 31 -7.43 9.74 -1.58
CA PHE A 31 -7.30 8.31 -1.85
C PHE A 31 -8.25 7.89 -2.96
N TYR A 32 -7.71 7.23 -3.98
CA TYR A 32 -8.45 6.63 -5.09
C TYR A 32 -8.33 5.12 -5.03
N LEU A 33 -9.35 4.42 -5.52
CA LEU A 33 -9.34 2.97 -5.60
C LEU A 33 -9.11 2.56 -7.04
N SER A 34 -8.11 1.71 -7.28
CA SER A 34 -8.08 0.99 -8.53
C SER A 34 -9.18 -0.08 -8.55
N LYS A 35 -9.99 -0.07 -9.60
CA LYS A 35 -11.02 -1.11 -9.81
C LYS A 35 -10.44 -2.41 -10.37
N SER A 36 -9.18 -2.40 -10.82
CA SER A 36 -8.49 -3.57 -11.35
C SER A 36 -6.97 -3.44 -11.17
N GLN A 37 -6.33 -4.52 -10.77
CA GLN A 37 -4.87 -4.58 -10.62
C GLN A 37 -4.14 -4.52 -11.96
N THR A 38 -4.75 -5.11 -13.00
CA THR A 38 -4.22 -5.10 -14.37
C THR A 38 -4.34 -3.75 -15.06
N LEU A 39 -5.21 -2.87 -14.56
CA LEU A 39 -5.48 -1.55 -15.13
C LEU A 39 -5.24 -0.42 -14.11
N ALA A 40 -4.38 -0.67 -13.12
CA ALA A 40 -4.14 0.27 -12.04
C ALA A 40 -3.47 1.56 -12.53
N ASP A 41 -2.51 1.42 -13.42
CA ASP A 41 -1.88 2.45 -14.26
C ASP A 41 -2.92 3.21 -15.09
N CYS A 42 -3.83 2.51 -15.78
CA CYS A 42 -4.90 3.11 -16.58
C CYS A 42 -5.90 3.92 -15.73
N HIS A 43 -6.10 3.55 -14.46
CA HIS A 43 -6.89 4.36 -13.51
C HIS A 43 -6.11 5.54 -12.94
N ALA A 44 -4.80 5.39 -12.74
CA ALA A 44 -3.94 6.44 -12.22
C ALA A 44 -3.67 7.54 -13.26
N ALA A 45 -3.54 7.20 -14.54
CA ALA A 45 -3.23 8.14 -15.61
C ALA A 45 -4.23 9.32 -15.73
N PRO A 46 -5.57 9.11 -15.74
CA PRO A 46 -6.53 10.21 -15.73
C PRO A 46 -6.40 11.10 -14.49
N ILE A 47 -6.15 10.52 -13.31
CA ILE A 47 -5.97 11.27 -12.06
C ILE A 47 -4.75 12.18 -12.16
N LEU A 48 -3.62 11.64 -12.66
CA LEU A 48 -2.37 12.38 -12.84
C LEU A 48 -2.49 13.51 -13.89
N ARG A 49 -3.30 13.29 -14.92
CA ARG A 49 -3.55 14.24 -16.00
C ARG A 49 -4.49 15.38 -15.60
N GLU A 50 -5.57 15.05 -14.88
CA GLU A 50 -6.65 16.00 -14.57
C GLU A 50 -6.44 16.76 -13.27
N ASN A 51 -5.61 16.24 -12.37
CA ASN A 51 -5.32 16.86 -11.08
C ASN A 51 -3.88 17.37 -11.04
N GLU A 52 -3.67 18.59 -10.54
CA GLU A 52 -2.34 19.19 -10.39
C GLU A 52 -1.52 18.56 -9.25
N LEU A 53 -2.18 17.88 -8.31
CA LEU A 53 -1.50 17.17 -7.23
C LEU A 53 -0.65 16.01 -7.74
N GLN A 54 0.43 15.73 -7.02
CA GLN A 54 1.32 14.61 -7.30
C GLN A 54 0.63 13.27 -7.02
N LEU A 55 1.10 12.16 -7.59
CA LEU A 55 0.45 10.86 -7.50
C LEU A 55 1.38 9.75 -6.99
N LEU A 56 0.96 9.00 -5.97
CA LEU A 56 1.56 7.72 -5.61
C LEU A 56 0.66 6.59 -6.10
N LEU A 57 1.17 5.71 -6.96
CA LEU A 57 0.50 4.48 -7.37
C LEU A 57 1.03 3.30 -6.55
N ILE A 58 0.15 2.64 -5.80
CA ILE A 58 0.49 1.41 -5.07
C ILE A 58 -0.17 0.21 -5.75
N ARG A 59 0.62 -0.80 -6.13
CA ARG A 59 0.15 -2.02 -6.81
C ARG A 59 0.48 -3.27 -6.00
N ASN A 60 -0.41 -4.26 -6.02
CA ASN A 60 -0.10 -5.58 -5.48
C ASN A 60 0.54 -6.43 -6.59
N ALA A 61 1.67 -7.08 -6.31
CA ALA A 61 2.39 -7.89 -7.28
C ALA A 61 1.75 -9.28 -7.51
N TYR A 62 1.13 -9.83 -6.47
CA TYR A 62 0.68 -11.23 -6.36
C TYR A 62 1.76 -12.27 -6.68
N THR A 63 3.02 -11.88 -6.53
CA THR A 63 4.20 -12.70 -6.75
C THR A 63 5.31 -12.23 -5.81
N TYR A 64 6.30 -13.09 -5.61
CA TYR A 64 7.57 -12.78 -4.94
C TYR A 64 8.75 -12.77 -5.92
N HIS A 65 8.52 -13.03 -7.21
CA HIS A 65 9.56 -13.01 -8.22
C HIS A 65 10.03 -11.57 -8.45
N GLU A 66 11.25 -11.27 -8.02
CA GLU A 66 11.82 -9.91 -8.05
C GLU A 66 11.84 -9.31 -9.46
N GLU A 67 12.18 -10.11 -10.48
CA GLU A 67 12.19 -9.67 -11.88
C GLU A 67 10.80 -9.17 -12.32
N LEU A 68 9.74 -9.94 -12.01
CA LEU A 68 8.37 -9.54 -12.35
C LEU A 68 7.90 -8.31 -11.57
N ILE A 69 8.37 -8.13 -10.34
CA ILE A 69 8.05 -6.95 -9.52
C ILE A 69 8.69 -5.71 -10.14
N LEU A 70 9.97 -5.82 -10.56
CA LEU A 70 10.70 -4.73 -11.21
C LEU A 70 10.09 -4.39 -12.57
N ASP A 71 9.73 -5.39 -13.37
CA ASP A 71 9.03 -5.19 -14.64
C ASP A 71 7.70 -4.46 -14.42
N MET A 72 6.91 -4.88 -13.43
CA MET A 72 5.64 -4.22 -13.09
C MET A 72 5.83 -2.77 -12.62
N GLU A 73 6.90 -2.46 -11.89
CA GLU A 73 7.25 -1.10 -11.48
C GLU A 73 7.60 -0.27 -12.72
N GLY A 74 8.54 -0.75 -13.55
CA GLY A 74 8.98 -0.07 -14.77
C GLY A 74 7.85 0.16 -15.78
N ASP A 75 7.01 -0.83 -16.04
CA ASP A 75 5.84 -0.71 -16.92
C ASP A 75 4.87 0.38 -16.42
N SER A 76 4.70 0.48 -15.10
CA SER A 76 3.84 1.51 -14.50
C SER A 76 4.43 2.90 -14.65
N GLU A 77 5.75 3.02 -14.45
CA GLU A 77 6.47 4.29 -14.63
C GLU A 77 6.44 4.76 -16.08
N GLU A 78 6.72 3.86 -17.04
CA GLU A 78 6.65 4.15 -18.47
C GLU A 78 5.26 4.64 -18.85
N MET A 79 4.21 3.94 -18.42
CA MET A 79 2.84 4.30 -18.74
C MET A 79 2.44 5.66 -18.14
N LEU A 80 2.81 5.96 -16.89
CA LEU A 80 2.49 7.24 -16.26
C LEU A 80 3.29 8.41 -16.85
N SER A 81 4.52 8.15 -17.30
CA SER A 81 5.37 9.12 -18.01
C SER A 81 4.76 9.62 -19.33
N LEU A 82 3.84 8.84 -19.94
CA LEU A 82 3.08 9.30 -21.12
C LEU A 82 2.10 10.44 -20.81
N TYR A 83 1.70 10.61 -19.54
CA TYR A 83 0.68 11.57 -19.13
C TYR A 83 1.22 12.75 -18.32
N SER A 84 2.41 12.62 -17.73
CA SER A 84 3.03 13.67 -16.92
C SER A 84 4.52 13.42 -16.74
N SER A 85 5.27 14.45 -16.31
CA SER A 85 6.66 14.27 -15.89
C SER A 85 6.78 13.29 -14.72
N GLU A 86 7.85 12.50 -14.71
CA GLU A 86 8.30 11.63 -13.59
C GLU A 86 8.46 12.38 -12.26
N ARG A 87 8.53 13.72 -12.30
CA ARG A 87 8.51 14.57 -11.10
C ARG A 87 7.14 14.64 -10.41
N ARG A 88 6.08 14.13 -11.03
CA ARG A 88 4.71 14.22 -10.50
C ARG A 88 4.17 12.90 -10.00
N PHE A 89 4.92 11.81 -10.12
CA PHE A 89 4.47 10.53 -9.60
C PHE A 89 5.57 9.70 -8.94
N GLU A 90 5.16 8.73 -8.16
CA GLU A 90 5.96 7.63 -7.62
C GLU A 90 5.15 6.34 -7.76
N VAL A 91 5.83 5.21 -7.93
CA VAL A 91 5.24 3.88 -7.97
C VAL A 91 5.78 3.05 -6.81
N GLU A 92 4.92 2.29 -6.15
CA GLU A 92 5.31 1.26 -5.20
C GLU A 92 4.60 -0.04 -5.54
N VAL A 93 5.37 -1.10 -5.80
CA VAL A 93 4.84 -2.44 -6.00
C VAL A 93 5.07 -3.25 -4.72
N VAL A 94 3.98 -3.70 -4.09
CA VAL A 94 4.03 -4.48 -2.86
C VAL A 94 3.82 -5.96 -3.13
N ALA A 95 4.73 -6.78 -2.60
CA ALA A 95 4.74 -8.22 -2.80
C ALA A 95 4.25 -8.96 -1.55
N PRO A 96 3.32 -9.92 -1.70
CA PRO A 96 2.47 -10.20 -2.85
C PRO A 96 1.28 -9.22 -2.87
N ALA A 97 0.87 -8.70 -1.72
CA ALA A 97 -0.20 -7.73 -1.58
C ALA A 97 0.07 -6.86 -0.36
N LEU A 98 -0.50 -5.65 -0.31
CA LEU A 98 -0.30 -4.70 0.78
C LEU A 98 -0.56 -5.31 2.17
N GLU A 99 -1.58 -6.15 2.28
CA GLU A 99 -2.02 -6.85 3.49
C GLU A 99 -0.94 -7.77 4.08
N TRP A 100 0.09 -8.14 3.31
CA TRP A 100 1.28 -8.85 3.79
C TRP A 100 1.95 -8.17 4.97
N MET A 101 1.86 -6.84 5.07
CA MET A 101 2.43 -6.11 6.20
C MET A 101 1.92 -6.60 7.58
N LEU A 102 0.75 -7.23 7.63
CA LEU A 102 0.18 -7.82 8.85
C LEU A 102 0.90 -9.11 9.30
N PHE A 103 1.74 -9.68 8.45
CA PHE A 103 2.47 -10.94 8.63
C PHE A 103 4.00 -10.76 8.49
N GLU A 104 4.44 -9.56 8.10
CA GLU A 104 5.82 -9.27 7.68
C GLU A 104 6.85 -9.42 8.81
N THR A 105 6.47 -9.16 10.07
CA THR A 105 7.32 -9.41 11.24
C THR A 105 6.59 -10.23 12.31
N PRO A 106 7.30 -11.00 13.14
CA PRO A 106 6.69 -11.72 14.26
C PRO A 106 5.91 -10.80 15.21
N GLU A 107 6.46 -9.63 15.52
CA GLU A 107 5.86 -8.69 16.48
C GLU A 107 4.53 -8.14 15.98
N ILE A 108 4.43 -7.78 14.69
CA ILE A 108 3.16 -7.32 14.14
C ILE A 108 2.16 -8.46 14.03
N PHE A 109 2.59 -9.63 13.58
CA PHE A 109 1.74 -10.81 13.45
C PHE A 109 1.12 -11.19 14.79
N GLU A 110 1.92 -11.29 15.85
CA GLU A 110 1.45 -11.57 17.20
C GLU A 110 0.54 -10.47 17.75
N ALA A 111 0.87 -9.20 17.51
CA ALA A 111 0.04 -8.08 17.96
C ALA A 111 -1.36 -8.06 17.31
N ILE A 112 -1.45 -8.41 16.03
CA ILE A 112 -2.68 -8.39 15.23
C ILE A 112 -3.54 -9.64 15.52
N PHE A 113 -2.93 -10.82 15.51
CA PHE A 113 -3.66 -12.09 15.56
C PHE A 113 -3.74 -12.70 16.96
N ARG A 114 -2.88 -12.30 17.91
CA ARG A 114 -2.90 -12.68 19.33
C ARG A 114 -3.05 -14.18 19.52
N ASP A 115 -4.09 -14.64 20.21
CA ASP A 115 -4.37 -16.06 20.47
C ASP A 115 -4.60 -16.88 19.17
N ARG A 116 -4.80 -16.21 18.02
CA ARG A 116 -4.92 -16.82 16.69
C ARG A 116 -3.58 -16.91 15.94
N ALA A 117 -2.52 -16.30 16.47
CA ALA A 117 -1.19 -16.29 15.88
C ALA A 117 -0.60 -17.71 15.95
N THR A 118 -0.68 -18.44 14.85
CA THR A 118 -0.11 -19.78 14.70
C THR A 118 0.89 -19.80 13.56
N SER A 119 1.89 -20.69 13.62
CA SER A 119 2.86 -20.84 12.53
C SER A 119 2.21 -21.17 11.19
N ARG A 120 1.10 -21.93 11.21
CA ARG A 120 0.30 -22.20 10.01
C ARG A 120 -0.30 -20.93 9.43
N LEU A 121 -0.92 -20.11 10.28
CA LEU A 121 -1.54 -18.86 9.85
C LEU A 121 -0.49 -17.89 9.30
N GLN A 122 0.68 -17.81 9.94
CA GLN A 122 1.80 -17.01 9.46
C GLN A 122 2.24 -17.47 8.07
N LEU A 123 2.43 -18.79 7.88
CA LEU A 123 2.82 -19.36 6.60
C LEU A 123 1.81 -19.04 5.49
N ILE A 124 0.51 -19.18 5.75
CA ILE A 124 -0.51 -18.81 4.76
C ILE A 124 -0.47 -17.31 4.47
N GLY A 125 -0.29 -16.48 5.49
CA GLY A 125 -0.19 -15.03 5.35
C GLY A 125 1.00 -14.59 4.48
N SER A 126 2.09 -15.36 4.52
CA SER A 126 3.27 -15.20 3.67
C SER A 126 3.11 -15.63 2.23
N TYR A 127 1.91 -15.97 1.76
CA TYR A 127 1.66 -16.21 0.34
C TYR A 127 0.30 -15.66 -0.09
N GLU A 128 -0.71 -15.81 0.78
CA GLU A 128 -2.10 -15.43 0.54
C GLU A 128 -2.63 -14.65 1.76
N PRO A 129 -2.22 -13.39 1.97
CA PRO A 129 -2.61 -12.61 3.16
C PRO A 129 -4.13 -12.50 3.31
N ASP A 130 -4.88 -12.32 2.22
CA ASP A 130 -6.34 -12.29 2.23
C ASP A 130 -6.96 -13.61 2.75
N ARG A 131 -6.37 -14.74 2.35
CA ARG A 131 -6.82 -16.06 2.80
C ARG A 131 -6.51 -16.24 4.28
N ALA A 132 -5.33 -15.84 4.74
CA ALA A 132 -4.98 -15.90 6.15
C ALA A 132 -5.91 -15.04 7.02
N ILE A 133 -6.24 -13.82 6.59
CA ILE A 133 -7.21 -12.96 7.30
C ILE A 133 -8.57 -13.67 7.45
N ARG A 134 -9.05 -14.34 6.40
CA ARG A 134 -10.30 -15.12 6.45
C ARG A 134 -10.18 -16.35 7.35
N GLU A 135 -9.10 -17.12 7.24
CA GLU A 135 -8.87 -18.32 8.08
C GLU A 135 -8.72 -17.95 9.56
N ALA A 136 -8.19 -16.76 9.86
CA ALA A 136 -8.15 -16.21 11.20
C ALA A 136 -9.54 -15.78 11.72
N GLY A 137 -10.62 -15.87 10.93
CA GLY A 137 -11.96 -15.47 11.34
C GLY A 137 -12.07 -13.98 11.65
N THR A 138 -11.42 -13.14 10.84
CA THR A 138 -11.47 -11.67 10.97
C THR A 138 -11.58 -11.01 9.59
N THR A 139 -11.70 -9.69 9.57
CA THR A 139 -11.65 -8.85 8.37
C THR A 139 -10.61 -7.74 8.57
N VAL A 140 -10.25 -7.04 7.49
CA VAL A 140 -9.41 -5.83 7.59
C VAL A 140 -10.07 -4.77 8.47
N ASP A 141 -11.39 -4.54 8.34
CA ASP A 141 -12.13 -3.64 9.24
C ASP A 141 -12.05 -4.07 10.71
N GLY A 142 -12.19 -5.38 10.98
CA GLY A 142 -12.07 -5.93 12.33
C GLY A 142 -10.65 -5.83 12.90
N ILE A 143 -9.63 -5.88 12.06
CA ILE A 143 -8.25 -5.63 12.44
C ILE A 143 -8.06 -4.15 12.78
N ILE A 144 -8.47 -3.25 11.87
CA ILE A 144 -8.37 -1.79 12.03
C ILE A 144 -9.03 -1.32 13.32
N ALA A 145 -10.24 -1.81 13.62
CA ALA A 145 -10.98 -1.46 14.83
C ALA A 145 -10.25 -1.79 16.15
N ARG A 146 -9.25 -2.68 16.11
CA ARG A 146 -8.46 -3.13 17.27
C ARG A 146 -7.05 -2.52 17.32
N LEU A 147 -6.66 -1.73 16.32
CA LEU A 147 -5.35 -1.07 16.30
C LEU A 147 -5.26 0.00 17.38
N ASN A 148 -4.29 -0.14 18.27
CA ASN A 148 -3.86 0.92 19.18
C ASN A 148 -2.59 1.59 18.64
N ASP A 149 -2.13 2.65 19.31
CA ASP A 149 -0.97 3.43 18.84
C ASP A 149 0.31 2.60 18.75
N LYS A 150 0.53 1.68 19.70
CA LYS A 150 1.66 0.75 19.66
C LYS A 150 1.60 -0.15 18.42
N THR A 151 0.45 -0.72 18.09
CA THR A 151 0.31 -1.57 16.90
C THR A 151 0.43 -0.74 15.61
N ARG A 152 -0.02 0.52 15.59
CA ARG A 152 0.21 1.42 14.45
C ARG A 152 1.68 1.73 14.26
N GLU A 153 2.44 1.91 15.33
CA GLU A 153 3.90 2.10 15.28
C GLU A 153 4.60 0.84 14.76
N LEU A 154 4.18 -0.35 15.20
CA LEU A 154 4.68 -1.61 14.64
C LEU A 154 4.37 -1.74 13.14
N LEU A 155 3.16 -1.39 12.71
CA LEU A 155 2.80 -1.36 11.29
C LEU A 155 3.66 -0.38 10.51
N ARG A 156 3.90 0.82 11.05
CA ARG A 156 4.79 1.81 10.40
C ARG A 156 6.22 1.30 10.30
N ALA A 157 6.68 0.49 11.25
CA ALA A 157 8.04 -0.04 11.29
C ALA A 157 8.27 -1.20 10.31
N THR A 158 7.23 -1.76 9.69
CA THR A 158 7.43 -2.87 8.75
C THR A 158 8.14 -2.40 7.47
N PRO A 159 8.95 -3.25 6.82
CA PRO A 159 9.64 -2.89 5.59
C PRO A 159 8.70 -2.36 4.50
N THR A 160 7.52 -2.96 4.33
CA THR A 160 6.52 -2.48 3.36
C THR A 160 6.01 -1.08 3.68
N ALA A 161 5.70 -0.79 4.95
CA ALA A 161 5.29 0.56 5.35
C ALA A 161 6.41 1.59 5.17
N GLN A 162 7.66 1.22 5.48
CA GLN A 162 8.82 2.10 5.31
C GLN A 162 9.07 2.45 3.84
N ARG A 163 8.92 1.50 2.90
CA ARG A 163 9.02 1.79 1.46
C ARG A 163 7.92 2.76 1.01
N ILE A 164 6.67 2.54 1.42
CA ILE A 164 5.57 3.45 1.12
C ILE A 164 5.82 4.86 1.69
N LEU A 165 6.24 4.97 2.95
CA LEU A 165 6.56 6.25 3.59
C LEU A 165 7.72 6.96 2.88
N LYS A 166 8.73 6.20 2.42
CA LYS A 166 9.83 6.73 1.62
C LYS A 166 9.34 7.31 0.30
N ARG A 167 8.50 6.59 -0.45
CA ARG A 167 7.90 7.09 -1.71
C ARG A 167 7.04 8.33 -1.47
N ILE A 168 6.26 8.35 -0.39
CA ILE A 168 5.47 9.51 0.04
C ILE A 168 6.36 10.73 0.32
N THR A 169 7.53 10.51 0.96
CA THR A 169 8.49 11.57 1.27
C THR A 169 9.18 12.08 -0.01
N GLN A 170 9.65 11.17 -0.86
CA GLN A 170 10.23 11.50 -2.17
C GLN A 170 9.25 12.30 -3.03
N LEU A 171 7.97 11.92 -3.03
CA LEU A 171 6.93 12.66 -3.73
C LEU A 171 6.79 14.09 -3.16
N ASP A 172 6.69 14.24 -1.85
CA ASP A 172 6.55 15.55 -1.19
C ASP A 172 7.76 16.48 -1.38
N GLU A 173 8.94 15.94 -1.65
CA GLU A 173 10.17 16.69 -1.93
C GLU A 173 10.25 17.16 -3.40
N LYS A 174 9.52 16.51 -4.31
CA LYS A 174 9.52 16.91 -5.73
C LYS A 174 8.82 18.28 -5.89
N PRO A 175 9.38 19.19 -6.70
CA PRO A 175 8.79 20.50 -6.91
C PRO A 175 7.45 20.40 -7.66
N PHE A 176 6.48 21.21 -7.27
CA PHE A 176 5.14 21.29 -7.89
C PHE A 176 5.12 21.94 -9.29
N THR A 177 6.27 22.39 -9.80
CA THR A 177 6.43 23.20 -11.01
C THR A 177 7.03 22.43 -12.18
#